data_AF-A0A7R9JM79-F1
#
_entry.id   AF-A0A7R9JM79-F1
#
_cell.length_a   1.000
_cell.length_b   1.000
_cell.length_c   1.000
_cell.angle_alpha   90.00
_cell.angle_beta   90.00
_cell.angle_gamma   90.00
#
_symmetry.space_group_name_H-M   'P 1'
#
loop_
_entity.id
_entity.type
_entity.pdbx_description
1 polymer ?
#
loop_
_entity_poly.entity_id
_entity_poly.type
_entity_poly.pdbx_seq_one_letter_code
_entity_poly.pdbx_strand_id
1 'polypeptide(L)'
;MFVRIRAQRVHSVVCSRAKEQAKRNQVMLENQVKQEMEKRIIAEQIQKEAVLLEAESNLPDEPPESCGDIITKIRFRLPKEETVVRRFHFTTPLKVCSHWSPLL
;
A
#
# COMPACT_ATOMS: atom_id res chain seq x y z
N MET A 1 3.46 -33.46 58.88
CA MET A 1 2.51 -32.50 58.27
C MET A 1 3.18 -31.35 57.48
N PHE A 2 4.27 -30.74 57.97
CA PHE A 2 4.88 -29.54 57.36
C PHE A 2 5.44 -29.70 55.92
N VAL A 3 5.92 -30.88 55.53
CA VAL A 3 6.49 -31.13 54.18
C VAL A 3 5.43 -31.00 53.07
N ARG A 4 4.20 -31.46 53.34
CA ARG A 4 3.08 -31.36 52.39
C ARG A 4 2.67 -29.90 52.13
N ILE A 5 2.67 -29.07 53.18
CA ILE A 5 2.30 -27.65 53.09
C ILE A 5 3.34 -26.86 52.26
N ARG A 6 4.63 -27.16 52.46
CA ARG A 6 5.71 -26.55 51.65
C ARG A 6 5.60 -26.90 50.17
N ALA A 7 5.38 -28.18 49.85
CA ALA A 7 5.23 -28.63 48.46
C ALA A 7 4.04 -27.97 47.75
N GLN A 8 2.90 -27.84 48.43
CA GLN A 8 1.69 -27.25 47.86
C GLN A 8 1.83 -25.75 47.60
N ARG A 9 2.61 -25.04 48.43
CA ARG A 9 2.94 -23.62 48.25
C ARG A 9 3.90 -23.38 47.08
N VAL A 10 4.91 -24.24 46.91
CA VAL A 10 5.84 -24.15 45.77
C VAL A 10 5.08 -24.38 44.46
N HIS A 11 4.19 -25.37 44.42
CA HIS A 11 3.37 -25.65 43.25
C HIS A 11 2.44 -24.48 42.88
N SER A 12 1.83 -23.80 43.87
CA SER A 12 0.97 -22.64 43.58
C SER A 12 1.76 -21.44 43.05
N VAL A 13 2.95 -21.17 43.58
CA VAL A 13 3.82 -20.08 43.10
C VAL A 13 4.29 -20.33 41.67
N VAL A 14 4.66 -21.56 41.35
CA VAL A 14 5.06 -21.95 39.98
C VAL A 14 3.89 -21.82 39.01
N CYS A 15 2.68 -22.27 39.41
CA CYS A 15 1.48 -22.15 38.58
C CYS A 15 1.10 -20.68 38.31
N SER A 16 1.21 -19.81 39.33
CA SER A 16 0.97 -18.37 39.17
C SER A 16 1.98 -17.71 38.23
N ARG A 17 3.27 -18.06 38.31
CA ARG A 17 4.30 -17.56 37.39
C ARG A 17 4.10 -18.06 35.97
N ALA A 18 3.72 -19.33 35.78
CA ALA A 18 3.45 -19.89 34.45
C ALA A 18 2.27 -19.19 33.75
N LYS A 19 1.19 -18.91 34.50
CA LYS A 19 0.02 -18.18 33.96
C LYS A 19 0.36 -16.75 33.58
N GLU A 20 1.16 -16.06 34.39
CA GLU A 20 1.61 -14.70 34.11
C GLU A 20 2.53 -14.66 32.87
N GLN A 21 3.46 -15.61 32.75
CA GLN A 21 4.34 -15.71 31.59
C GLN A 21 3.55 -16.03 30.30
N ALA A 22 2.54 -16.90 30.38
CA ALA A 22 1.68 -17.23 29.25
C ALA A 22 0.90 -16.01 28.74
N LYS A 23 0.34 -15.20 29.65
CA LYS A 23 -0.34 -13.94 29.29
C LYS A 23 0.61 -12.95 28.61
N ARG A 24 1.83 -12.79 29.11
CA ARG A 24 2.83 -11.91 28.50
C ARG A 24 3.21 -12.36 27.09
N ASN A 25 3.44 -13.66 26.92
CA ASN A 25 3.77 -14.22 25.61
C ASN A 25 2.62 -14.03 24.61
N GLN A 26 1.37 -14.20 25.05
CA GLN A 26 0.21 -14.00 24.20
C GLN A 26 0.06 -12.54 23.74
N VAL A 27 0.21 -11.57 24.65
CA VAL A 27 0.18 -10.15 24.30
C VAL A 27 1.32 -9.76 23.36
N MET A 28 2.52 -10.32 23.57
CA MET A 28 3.66 -10.09 22.67
C MET A 28 3.39 -10.62 21.26
N LEU A 29 2.81 -11.82 21.14
CA LEU A 29 2.49 -12.43 19.85
C LEU A 29 1.41 -11.62 19.11
N GLU A 30 0.36 -11.21 19.81
CA GLU A 30 -0.71 -10.37 19.24
C GLU A 30 -0.19 -9.02 18.74
N ASN A 31 0.72 -8.40 19.49
CA ASN A 31 1.35 -7.15 19.08
C ASN A 31 2.27 -7.33 17.86
N GLN A 32 3.03 -8.42 17.81
CA GLN A 32 3.87 -8.74 16.64
C GLN A 32 3.04 -8.92 15.38
N VAL A 33 1.94 -9.68 15.45
CA VAL A 33 1.04 -9.91 14.31
C VAL A 33 0.42 -8.59 13.82
N LYS A 34 -0.01 -7.72 14.74
CA LYS A 34 -0.55 -6.39 14.38
C LYS A 34 0.51 -5.53 13.67
N GLN A 35 1.73 -5.48 14.21
CA GLN A 35 2.82 -4.71 13.60
C GLN A 35 3.21 -5.23 12.22
N GLU A 36 3.22 -6.55 12.01
CA GLU A 36 3.50 -7.14 10.70
C GLU A 36 2.39 -6.83 9.68
N MET A 37 1.13 -6.88 10.10
CA MET A 37 -0.01 -6.51 9.26
C MET A 37 0.06 -5.03 8.85
N GLU A 38 0.30 -4.12 9.79
CA GLU A 38 0.43 -2.68 9.53
C GLU A 38 1.60 -2.40 8.56
N LYS A 39 2.76 -3.04 8.78
CA LYS A 39 3.90 -2.91 7.88
C LYS A 39 3.60 -3.39 6.47
N ARG A 40 2.85 -4.48 6.31
CA ARG A 40 2.43 -5.00 5.00
C ARG A 40 1.52 -4.03 4.27
N ILE A 41 0.52 -3.47 4.96
CA ILE A 41 -0.40 -2.49 4.38
C ILE A 41 0.38 -1.26 3.90
N ILE A 42 1.29 -0.74 4.73
CA ILE A 42 2.11 0.43 4.37
C ILE A 42 3.02 0.10 3.18
N ALA A 43 3.66 -1.08 3.16
CA ALA A 43 4.52 -1.49 2.05
C ALA A 43 3.75 -1.61 0.72
N GLU A 44 2.53 -2.17 0.76
CA GLU A 44 1.67 -2.26 -0.42
C GLU A 44 1.22 -0.89 -0.93
N GLN A 45 0.93 0.05 -0.01
CA GLN A 45 0.58 1.43 -0.37
C GLN A 45 1.77 2.15 -1.02
N ILE A 46 2.96 2.05 -0.43
CA ILE A 46 4.18 2.65 -0.99
C ILE A 46 4.48 2.09 -2.38
N GLN A 47 4.32 0.79 -2.60
CA GLN A 47 4.53 0.20 -3.92
C GLN A 47 3.52 0.70 -4.95
N LYS A 48 2.24 0.82 -4.57
CA LYS A 48 1.21 1.37 -5.46
C LYS A 48 1.49 2.82 -5.83
N GLU A 49 1.87 3.64 -4.84
CA GLU A 49 2.21 5.04 -5.06
C GLU A 49 3.47 5.20 -5.92
N ALA A 50 4.50 4.37 -5.72
CA ALA A 50 5.71 4.39 -6.53
C ALA A 50 5.41 4.09 -8.01
N VAL A 51 4.55 3.11 -8.30
CA VAL A 51 4.13 2.77 -9.67
C VAL A 51 3.33 3.92 -10.30
N LEU A 52 2.46 4.59 -9.53
CA LEU A 52 1.73 5.76 -10.01
C LEU A 52 2.65 6.94 -10.31
N LEU A 53 3.59 7.25 -9.42
CA LEU A 53 4.56 8.34 -9.60
C LEU A 53 5.52 8.07 -10.76
N GLU A 54 5.96 6.82 -10.94
CA GLU A 54 6.75 6.42 -12.10
C GLU A 54 5.93 6.55 -13.39
N ALA A 55 4.67 6.14 -13.38
CA ALA A 55 3.79 6.31 -14.54
C ALA A 55 3.58 7.80 -14.87
N GLU A 56 3.33 8.64 -13.86
CA GLU A 56 3.10 10.08 -13.99
C GLU A 56 4.34 10.85 -14.47
N SER A 57 5.52 10.55 -13.92
CA SER A 57 6.78 11.21 -14.33
C SER A 57 7.24 10.83 -15.74
N ASN A 58 6.80 9.67 -16.24
CA ASN A 58 7.06 9.24 -17.61
C ASN A 58 6.01 9.75 -18.61
N LEU A 59 4.97 10.47 -18.18
CA LEU A 59 4.06 11.14 -19.10
C LEU A 59 4.77 12.37 -19.70
N PRO A 60 4.83 12.51 -21.04
CA PRO A 60 5.38 13.71 -21.65
C PRO A 60 4.57 14.96 -21.24
N ASP A 61 5.10 16.16 -21.37
CA ASP A 61 4.33 17.36 -21.05
C ASP A 61 3.21 17.60 -22.09
N GLU A 62 2.02 18.03 -21.63
CA GLU A 62 0.95 18.44 -22.55
C GLU A 62 1.29 19.77 -23.23
N PRO A 63 1.15 19.89 -24.57
CA PRO A 63 1.41 21.16 -25.26
C PRO A 63 0.49 22.29 -24.78
N PRO A 64 1.06 23.50 -24.60
CA PRO A 64 0.28 24.71 -24.31
C PRO A 64 -0.62 25.08 -25.50
N GLU A 65 -1.79 25.66 -25.21
CA GLU A 65 -2.77 26.03 -26.24
C GLU A 65 -2.28 27.11 -27.22
N SER A 66 -1.22 27.85 -26.87
CA SER A 66 -0.61 28.89 -27.69
C SER A 66 0.57 28.41 -28.54
N CYS A 67 0.76 27.09 -28.68
CA CYS A 67 1.81 26.58 -29.55
C CYS A 67 1.39 26.82 -31.01
N GLY A 68 2.24 27.49 -31.81
CA GLY A 68 1.97 27.76 -33.24
C GLY A 68 1.96 26.51 -34.12
N ASP A 69 2.22 25.34 -33.52
CA ASP A 69 2.19 24.04 -34.17
C ASP A 69 0.79 23.44 -34.23
N ILE A 70 0.58 22.50 -35.15
CA ILE A 70 -0.69 21.78 -35.30
C ILE A 70 -0.91 20.88 -34.07
N ILE A 71 -1.86 21.25 -33.21
CA ILE A 71 -2.27 20.49 -32.02
C ILE A 71 -3.46 19.59 -32.37
N THR A 72 -3.38 18.31 -31.99
CA THR A 72 -4.48 17.34 -32.09
C THR A 72 -5.08 17.07 -30.70
N LYS A 73 -6.40 17.07 -30.59
CA LYS A 73 -7.12 16.75 -29.34
C LYS A 73 -7.63 15.32 -29.39
N ILE A 74 -7.19 14.48 -28.44
CA ILE A 74 -7.64 13.08 -28.32
C ILE A 74 -8.54 12.96 -27.10
N ARG A 75 -9.69 12.32 -27.28
CA ARG A 75 -10.66 12.04 -26.21
C ARG A 75 -10.59 10.57 -25.83
N PHE A 76 -10.18 10.30 -24.60
CA PHE A 76 -10.22 8.98 -23.99
C PHE A 76 -11.58 8.78 -23.30
N ARG A 77 -12.25 7.68 -23.64
CA ARG A 77 -13.50 7.25 -22.97
C ARG A 77 -13.14 6.17 -21.97
N LEU A 78 -13.40 6.42 -20.70
CA LEU A 78 -13.15 5.48 -19.61
C LEU A 78 -14.37 4.58 -19.38
N PRO A 79 -14.19 3.37 -18.83
CA PRO A 79 -15.28 2.45 -18.53
C PRO A 79 -16.31 2.99 -17.54
N LYS A 80 -15.94 3.98 -16.70
CA LYS A 80 -16.82 4.63 -15.71
C LYS A 80 -17.66 5.77 -16.29
N GLU A 81 -17.87 5.80 -17.61
CA GLU A 81 -18.50 6.91 -18.36
C GLU A 81 -17.74 8.25 -18.27
N GLU A 82 -16.59 8.28 -17.59
CA GLU A 82 -15.72 9.44 -17.54
C GLU A 82 -15.03 9.66 -18.89
N THR A 83 -14.83 10.92 -19.26
CA THR A 83 -14.11 11.29 -20.48
C THR A 83 -12.98 12.24 -20.16
N VAL A 84 -11.77 11.90 -20.62
CA VAL A 84 -10.58 12.73 -20.47
C VAL A 84 -10.15 13.20 -21.86
N VAL A 85 -9.98 14.51 -22.03
CA VAL A 85 -9.50 15.10 -23.28
C VAL A 85 -8.08 15.61 -23.05
N ARG A 86 -7.14 15.16 -23.88
CA ARG A 86 -5.75 15.61 -23.84
C ARG A 86 -5.31 16.16 -25.19
N ARG A 87 -4.34 17.08 -25.14
CA ARG A 87 -3.73 17.70 -26.32
C ARG A 87 -2.42 17.00 -26.64
N PHE A 88 -2.14 16.81 -27.92
CA PHE A 88 -0.91 16.21 -28.44
C PHE A 88 -0.40 17.03 -29.61
N HIS A 89 0.92 17.07 -29.81
CA HIS A 89 1.46 17.60 -31.06
C HIS A 89 1.13 16.64 -32.20
N PHE A 90 0.91 17.16 -33.41
CA PHE A 90 0.69 16.32 -34.60
C PHE A 90 1.84 15.33 -34.86
N THR A 91 3.05 15.67 -34.44
CA THR A 91 4.25 14.83 -34.57
C THR A 91 4.37 13.77 -33.47
N THR A 92 3.52 13.81 -32.44
CA THR A 92 3.58 12.86 -31.32
C THR A 92 3.15 11.46 -31.78
N PRO A 93 4.00 10.41 -31.62
CA PRO A 93 3.63 9.06 -32.02
C PRO A 93 2.44 8.53 -31.22
N LEU A 94 1.55 7.77 -31.86
CA LEU A 94 0.39 7.16 -31.19
C LEU A 94 0.79 6.24 -30.02
N LYS A 95 1.97 5.63 -30.06
CA LYS A 95 2.52 4.84 -28.94
C LYS A 95 2.62 5.67 -27.66
N VAL A 96 2.96 6.95 -27.77
CA VAL A 96 3.00 7.87 -26.64
C VAL A 96 1.58 8.08 -26.12
N CYS A 97 0.59 8.30 -27.00
CA CYS A 97 -0.82 8.44 -26.63
C CYS A 97 -1.36 7.22 -25.84
N SER A 98 -0.87 6.01 -26.12
CA SER A 98 -1.25 4.80 -25.37
C SER A 98 -0.78 4.83 -23.90
N HIS A 99 0.34 5.50 -23.60
CA HIS A 99 0.84 5.67 -22.23
C HIS A 99 -0.07 6.59 -21.38
N TRP A 100 -0.84 7.48 -22.03
CA TRP A 100 -1.76 8.40 -21.36
C TRP A 100 -3.14 7.81 -21.05
N SER A 101 -3.43 6.60 -21.55
CA SER A 101 -4.62 5.89 -21.13
C SER A 101 -4.42 5.47 -19.68
N PRO A 102 -5.29 5.90 -18.75
CA PRO A 102 -5.27 5.34 -17.40
C PRO A 102 -5.37 3.83 -17.53
N LEU A 103 -4.40 3.12 -16.95
CA LEU A 103 -4.36 1.67 -16.96
C LEU A 103 -5.71 1.17 -16.42
N LEU A 104 -6.41 0.40 -17.28
CA LEU A 104 -7.50 -0.47 -16.87
C LEU A 104 -7.00 -1.48 -15.83
#